data_AF-A0A830BXZ1-F1
#
_entry.id   AF-A0A830BXZ1-F1
#
_cell.length_a   1.000
_cell.length_b   1.000
_cell.length_c   1.000
_cell.angle_alpha   90.00
_cell.angle_beta   90.00
_cell.angle_gamma   90.00
#
_symmetry.space_group_name_H-M   'P 1'
#
loop_
_entity.id
_entity.type
_entity.pdbx_description
1 polymer ?
#
loop_
_entity_poly.entity_id
_entity_poly.type
_entity_poly.pdbx_seq_one_letter_code
_entity_poly.pdbx_strand_id
1 'polypeptide(L)' 'MDSLVWVFDPLRDFAKDRVRLVKRCHKPDHKEFTKVATRMAIGFVVMGFVGFFVKLIFIPINNIIIGTTKFLGFCLV' A
#
# COMPACT_ATOMS: atom_id res chain seq x y z
N MET A 1 -40.20 0.45 6.10
CA MET A 1 -38.97 -0.10 5.47
C MET A 1 -38.60 0.68 4.18
N ASP A 2 -39.12 1.90 4.02
CA ASP A 2 -39.31 2.53 2.70
C ASP A 2 -38.30 3.65 2.42
N SER A 3 -37.69 4.24 3.47
CA SER A 3 -36.56 5.17 3.34
C SER A 3 -35.28 4.51 2.83
N LEU A 4 -35.17 3.18 3.01
CA LEU A 4 -34.00 2.40 2.63
C LEU A 4 -33.91 2.23 1.10
N VAL A 5 -35.05 2.05 0.44
CA VAL A 5 -35.14 1.80 -1.02
C VAL A 5 -34.60 2.99 -1.80
N TRP A 6 -34.91 4.22 -1.34
CA TRP A 6 -34.43 5.46 -1.97
C TRP A 6 -32.91 5.66 -1.89
N VAL A 7 -32.25 5.06 -0.89
CA VAL A 7 -30.78 5.06 -0.76
C VAL A 7 -30.14 3.93 -1.57
N PHE A 8 -30.84 2.80 -1.74
CA PHE A 8 -30.32 1.65 -2.47
C PHE A 8 -30.42 1.77 -4.00
N ASP A 9 -31.41 2.49 -4.53
CA ASP A 9 -31.52 2.75 -5.97
C ASP A 9 -30.30 3.45 -6.60
N PRO A 10 -29.80 4.58 -6.05
CA PRO A 10 -28.59 5.20 -6.59
C PRO A 10 -27.38 4.27 -6.46
N LEU A 11 -27.25 3.53 -5.35
CA LEU A 11 -26.18 2.54 -5.17
C LEU A 11 -26.22 1.44 -6.24
N ARG A 12 -27.42 0.97 -6.62
CA ARG A 12 -27.57 -0.03 -7.69
C ARG A 12 -27.18 0.51 -9.05
N ASP A 13 -27.54 1.74 -9.39
CA ASP A 13 -27.11 2.33 -10.66
C ASP A 13 -25.61 2.65 -10.69
N PHE A 14 -25.03 3.11 -9.58
CA PHE A 14 -23.58 3.24 -9.45
C PHE A 14 -22.86 1.88 -9.61
N ALA A 15 -23.40 0.80 -9.05
CA ALA A 15 -22.82 -0.53 -9.23
C ALA A 15 -22.86 -1.00 -10.69
N LYS A 16 -23.97 -0.73 -11.41
CA LYS A 16 -24.08 -1.03 -12.85
C LYS A 16 -23.08 -0.20 -13.67
N ASP A 17 -22.92 1.08 -13.36
CA ASP A 17 -21.98 1.96 -14.05
C ASP A 17 -20.51 1.58 -13.79
N ARG A 18 -20.17 1.18 -12.56
CA ARG A 18 -18.84 0.64 -12.22
C ARG A 18 -18.48 -0.59 -13.07
N VAL A 19 -19.42 -1.50 -13.27
CA VAL A 19 -19.22 -2.69 -14.12
C VAL A 19 -19.08 -2.31 -15.59
N ARG A 20 -19.86 -1.33 -16.07
CA ARG A 20 -19.78 -0.84 -17.46
C ARG A 20 -18.45 -0.12 -17.72
N LEU A 21 -17.92 0.59 -16.72
CA LEU A 21 -16.63 1.25 -16.77
C LEU A 21 -15.46 0.25 -16.79
N VAL A 22 -15.48 -0.75 -15.90
CA VAL A 22 -14.42 -1.78 -15.85
C VAL A 22 -14.33 -2.56 -17.16
N LYS A 23 -15.46 -2.83 -17.82
CA LYS A 23 -15.48 -3.48 -19.14
C LYS A 23 -14.95 -2.61 -20.28
N ARG A 24 -14.92 -1.28 -20.12
CA ARG A 24 -14.34 -0.33 -21.07
C ARG A 24 -12.82 -0.17 -20.90
N CYS A 25 -12.26 -0.55 -19.76
CA CYS A 25 -10.83 -0.46 -19.50
C CYS A 25 -10.05 -1.49 -20.32
N HIS A 26 -8.89 -1.09 -20.86
CA HIS A 26 -7.97 -2.03 -21.47
C HIS A 26 -7.32 -2.88 -20.37
N LYS A 27 -7.63 -4.18 -20.34
CA LYS A 27 -7.06 -5.11 -19.36
C LYS A 27 -5.59 -5.30 -19.72
N PRO A 28 -4.64 -5.02 -18.81
CA PRO A 28 -3.23 -5.12 -19.14
C PRO A 28 -2.88 -6.55 -19.56
N ASP A 29 -1.99 -6.70 -20.54
CA ASP A 29 -1.55 -8.00 -20.99
C ASP A 29 -0.63 -8.67 -19.95
N HIS A 30 -0.52 -10.00 -19.97
CA HIS A 30 0.36 -10.76 -19.07
C HIS A 30 1.80 -10.23 -19.10
N LYS A 31 2.30 -9.81 -20.26
CA LYS A 31 3.67 -9.28 -20.40
C LYS A 31 3.85 -7.93 -19.69
N GLU A 32 2.82 -7.11 -19.65
CA GLU A 32 2.86 -5.80 -18.98
C GLU A 32 2.71 -5.95 -17.47
N PHE A 33 1.82 -6.85 -17.03
CA PHE A 33 1.69 -7.20 -15.63
C PHE A 33 2.99 -7.70 -15.03
N THR A 34 3.72 -8.60 -15.72
CA THR A 34 5.01 -9.09 -15.23
C THR A 34 6.04 -7.96 -15.12
N LYS A 35 6.12 -7.04 -16.10
CA LYS A 35 7.05 -5.89 -16.02
C LYS A 35 6.75 -4.99 -14.82
N VAL A 36 5.47 -4.69 -14.56
CA VAL A 36 5.06 -3.86 -13.42
C VAL A 36 5.31 -4.61 -12.11
N ALA A 37 4.97 -5.90 -12.04
CA ALA A 37 5.20 -6.73 -10.87
C ALA A 37 6.68 -6.84 -10.52
N THR A 38 7.56 -7.01 -11.50
CA THR A 38 9.01 -7.04 -11.28
C THR A 38 9.52 -5.70 -10.74
N ARG A 39 9.05 -4.57 -11.29
CA ARG A 39 9.42 -3.24 -10.77
C ARG A 39 8.97 -3.03 -9.33
N MET A 40 7.74 -3.44 -8.99
CA MET A 40 7.24 -3.38 -7.61
C MET A 40 8.01 -4.31 -6.67
N ALA A 41 8.34 -5.53 -7.12
CA ALA A 41 9.09 -6.49 -6.33
C ALA A 41 10.49 -5.96 -5.98
N ILE A 42 11.20 -5.36 -6.95
CA ILE A 42 12.51 -4.74 -6.70
C ILE A 42 12.39 -3.60 -5.68
N GLY A 43 11.38 -2.74 -5.81
CA GLY A 43 11.13 -1.65 -4.86
C GLY A 43 10.84 -2.16 -3.44
N PHE A 44 10.03 -3.21 -3.31
CA PHE A 44 9.72 -3.82 -2.01
C PHE A 44 10.96 -4.46 -1.37
N VAL A 45 11.79 -5.15 -2.16
CA VAL A 45 13.04 -5.74 -1.68
C VAL A 45 13.99 -4.65 -1.18
N VAL A 46 14.19 -3.56 -1.93
CA VAL A 46 15.09 -2.47 -1.51
C VAL A 46 14.56 -1.76 -0.26
N MET A 47 13.27 -1.42 -0.19
CA MET A 47 12.70 -0.76 0.99
C MET A 47 12.72 -1.67 2.23
N GLY A 48 12.44 -2.96 2.05
CA GLY A 48 12.50 -3.95 3.13
C GLY A 48 13.92 -4.19 3.62
N PHE A 49 14.89 -4.28 2.71
CA PHE A 49 16.30 -4.49 3.06
C PHE A 49 16.86 -3.27 3.78
N VAL A 50 16.63 -2.05 3.27
CA VAL A 50 17.08 -0.82 3.96
C VAL A 50 16.48 -0.74 5.38
N GLY A 51 15.19 -1.05 5.55
CA GLY A 51 14.57 -1.10 6.88
C GLY A 51 15.16 -2.16 7.82
N PHE A 52 15.53 -3.34 7.31
CA PHE A 52 16.15 -4.41 8.10
C PHE A 52 17.54 -4.02 8.61
N PHE A 53 18.39 -3.47 7.73
CA PHE A 53 19.76 -3.08 8.11
C PHE A 53 19.77 -1.92 9.11
N VAL A 54 18.88 -0.94 8.90
CA VAL A 54 18.68 0.16 9.84
C VAL A 54 18.27 -0.37 11.22
N LYS A 55 17.29 -1.29 11.29
CA LYS A 55 16.85 -1.92 12.54
C LYS A 55 17.96 -2.73 13.21
N LEU A 56 18.77 -3.44 12.44
CA LEU A 56 19.83 -4.33 12.94
C LEU A 56 21.03 -3.55 13.50
N ILE A 57 21.38 -2.41 12.91
CA ILE A 57 22.41 -1.49 13.43
C ILE A 57 21.94 -0.78 14.72
N PHE A 58 20.63 -0.57 14.90
CA PHE A 58 20.12 0.07 16.12
C PHE A 58 20.08 -0.84 17.37
N ILE A 59 20.10 -2.17 17.22
CA ILE A 59 20.15 -3.11 18.35
C ILE A 59 21.45 -2.94 19.19
N PRO A 60 22.66 -2.93 18.60
CA PRO A 60 23.88 -2.69 19.36
C PRO A 60 24.02 -1.24 19.85
N ILE A 61 23.50 -0.26 19.09
CA ILE A 61 23.59 1.17 19.45
C ILE A 61 22.68 1.53 20.64
N ASN A 62 21.47 0.98 20.72
CA ASN A 62 20.53 1.30 21.80
C ASN A 62 20.92 0.69 23.16
N ASN A 63 21.74 -0.38 23.17
CA ASN A 63 22.30 -0.93 24.41
C ASN A 63 23.43 -0.04 25.00
N ILE A 64 24.00 0.89 24.22
CA ILE A 64 25.07 1.82 24.65
C ILE A 64 24.55 3.27 24.82
N ILE A 65 23.47 3.67 24.11
CA ILE A 65 22.98 5.07 24.02
C ILE A 65 21.61 5.31 24.72
N ILE A 66 21.15 4.41 25.61
CA ILE A 66 19.84 4.51 26.28
C ILE A 66 19.60 5.81 27.11
N GLY A 67 20.59 6.69 27.22
CA GLY A 67 20.50 7.98 27.92
C GLY A 67 20.01 9.21 27.14
N THR A 68 19.91 9.24 25.79
CA THR A 68 19.74 10.58 25.12
C THR A 68 18.78 10.70 23.94
N THR A 69 18.44 9.66 23.17
CA THR A 69 17.82 9.87 21.84
C THR A 69 16.61 8.99 21.53
N LYS A 70 15.59 8.97 22.40
CA LYS A 70 14.22 8.59 21.97
C LYS A 70 13.58 9.62 21.00
N PHE A 71 14.28 10.70 20.68
CA PHE A 71 13.71 11.91 20.08
C PHE A 71 13.83 12.01 18.54
N LEU A 72 14.59 11.17 17.84
CA LEU A 72 14.86 11.38 16.41
C LEU A 72 14.36 10.28 15.44
N GLY A 73 13.83 9.15 15.94
CA GLY A 73 13.54 7.99 15.09
C GLY A 73 12.09 7.79 14.65
N PHE A 74 11.12 8.50 15.25
CA PHE A 74 9.70 8.30 14.96
C PHE A 74 9.11 9.34 13.99
N CYS A 75 9.89 10.34 13.56
CA CYS A 75 9.43 11.32 12.56
C CYS A 75 9.53 10.78 11.11
N LEU A 76 9.85 9.48 10.93
CA LEU A 76 9.84 8.79 9.63
C LEU A 76 8.85 7.63 9.58
N VAL A 77 7.77 7.70 10.37
CA VAL A 77 6.50 6.98 10.18
C VAL A 77 5.35 7.94 10.42
#